data_AF-A0A355BQ85-F1
#
_entry.id   AF-A0A355BQ85-F1
#
_cell.length_a   1.000
_cell.length_b   1.000
_cell.length_c   1.000
_cell.angle_alpha   90.00
_cell.angle_beta   90.00
_cell.angle_gamma   90.00
#
_symmetry.space_group_name_H-M   'P 1'
#
loop_
_entity.id
_entity.type
_entity.pdbx_description
1 polymer ?
#
loop_
_entity_poly.entity_id
_entity_poly.type
_entity_poly.pdbx_seq_one_letter_code
_entity_poly.pdbx_strand_id
1 'polypeptide(L)'
;MWTKWFEGFSREKLIRMVREEGTLIGERVRNGRKIYTYLLRDFFVQVVFRKDDPREEVETLDRFSDLLQLNAHLEKEFKASF
;
A
#
# COMPACT_ATOMS: atom_id res chain seq x y z
N MET A 1 -1.66 22.29 6.31
CA MET A 1 -2.11 21.96 4.94
C MET A 1 -0.89 21.58 4.10
N TRP A 2 -0.48 20.30 4.08
CA TRP A 2 0.75 19.86 3.39
C TRP A 2 0.59 18.52 2.61
N THR A 3 -0.64 18.10 2.26
CA THR A 3 -0.89 16.73 1.76
C THR A 3 -1.73 16.68 0.49
N LYS A 4 -1.30 17.37 -0.59
CA LYS A 4 -1.94 17.25 -1.92
C LYS A 4 -1.01 16.88 -3.08
N TRP A 5 0.29 16.68 -2.83
CA TRP A 5 1.25 16.41 -3.90
C TRP A 5 1.09 15.07 -4.62
N PHE A 6 0.34 14.12 -4.04
CA PHE A 6 0.21 12.75 -4.54
C PHE A 6 -1.08 12.47 -5.32
N GLU A 7 -2.09 13.35 -5.31
CA GLU A 7 -3.40 13.11 -5.95
C GLU A 7 -3.31 12.87 -7.47
N GLY A 8 -2.22 13.31 -8.12
CA GLY A 8 -2.00 13.18 -9.57
C GLY A 8 -1.08 12.04 -10.04
N PHE A 9 -0.63 11.13 -9.18
CA PHE A 9 0.22 10.03 -9.63
C PHE A 9 -0.57 8.96 -10.38
N SER A 10 -0.13 8.62 -11.60
CA SER A 10 -0.62 7.44 -12.30
C SER A 10 -0.22 6.16 -11.55
N ARG A 11 -0.94 5.08 -11.81
CA ARG A 11 -0.68 3.77 -11.20
C ARG A 11 0.76 3.31 -11.45
N GLU A 12 1.27 3.50 -12.67
CA GLU A 12 2.63 3.12 -13.08
C GLU A 12 3.68 3.92 -12.32
N LYS A 13 3.46 5.22 -12.14
CA LYS A 13 4.36 6.08 -11.36
C LYS A 13 4.40 5.66 -9.90
N LEU A 14 3.25 5.33 -9.32
CA LEU A 14 3.15 4.81 -7.96
C LEU A 14 3.89 3.48 -7.80
N ILE A 15 3.70 2.54 -8.73
CA ILE A 15 4.42 1.26 -8.72
C ILE A 15 5.93 1.49 -8.79
N ARG A 16 6.37 2.39 -9.68
CA ARG A 16 7.79 2.75 -9.77
C ARG A 16 8.32 3.35 -8.46
N MET A 17 7.58 4.29 -7.87
CA MET A 17 7.94 4.88 -6.58
C MET A 17 8.01 3.85 -5.46
N VAL A 18 7.07 2.90 -5.37
CA VAL A 18 7.12 1.80 -4.39
C VAL A 18 8.42 1.02 -4.52
N ARG A 19 8.87 0.73 -5.75
CA ARG A 19 10.09 -0.04 -5.99
C ARG A 19 11.38 0.73 -5.74
N GLU A 20 11.40 2.01 -6.10
CA GLU A 20 12.61 2.84 -6.06
C GLU A 20 12.80 3.54 -4.71
N GLU A 21 11.71 3.97 -4.06
CA GLU A 21 11.72 4.86 -2.90
C GLU A 21 10.96 4.26 -1.69
N GLY A 22 10.23 3.17 -1.87
CA GLY A 22 9.38 2.59 -0.85
C GLY A 22 10.17 1.98 0.29
N THR A 23 9.88 2.41 1.52
CA THR A 23 10.32 1.71 2.72
C THR A 23 9.26 0.70 3.12
N LEU A 24 9.59 -0.59 3.09
CA LEU A 24 8.68 -1.63 3.59
C LEU A 24 8.53 -1.47 5.11
N ILE A 25 7.30 -1.24 5.58
CA ILE A 25 7.01 -1.04 7.01
C ILE A 25 6.15 -2.16 7.59
N GLY A 26 5.60 -3.05 6.76
CA GLY A 26 4.83 -4.18 7.22
C GLY A 26 4.49 -5.18 6.13
N GLU A 27 4.42 -6.44 6.52
CA GLU A 27 3.92 -7.55 5.69
C GLU A 27 2.84 -8.28 6.50
N ARG A 28 1.74 -8.65 5.84
CA ARG A 28 0.69 -9.47 6.45
C ARG A 28 0.12 -10.45 5.43
N VAL A 29 -0.46 -11.53 5.95
CA VAL A 29 -1.17 -12.52 5.14
C VAL A 29 -2.67 -12.36 5.37
N ARG A 30 -3.46 -12.28 4.29
CA ARG A 30 -4.92 -12.26 4.34
C ARG A 30 -5.47 -13.17 3.25
N ASN A 31 -6.36 -14.10 3.61
CA ASN A 31 -6.94 -15.08 2.68
C ASN A 31 -5.90 -15.79 1.80
N GLY A 32 -4.74 -16.12 2.39
CA GLY A 32 -3.64 -16.78 1.67
C GLY A 32 -2.84 -15.89 0.72
N ARG A 33 -3.08 -14.57 0.69
CA ARG A 33 -2.34 -13.59 -0.11
C ARG A 33 -1.46 -12.71 0.76
N LYS A 34 -0.28 -12.32 0.28
CA LYS A 34 0.58 -11.36 0.98
C LYS A 34 0.23 -9.93 0.60
N ILE A 35 0.05 -9.10 1.62
CA ILE A 35 -0.16 -7.67 1.48
C ILE A 35 1.05 -6.97 2.09
N TYR A 36 1.75 -6.20 1.27
CA TYR A 36 2.93 -5.42 1.66
C TYR A 36 2.54 -3.97 1.88
N THR A 37 2.91 -3.39 3.01
CA THR A 37 2.68 -1.98 3.31
C THR A 37 3.99 -1.22 3.22
N TYR A 38 4.04 -0.21 2.35
CA TYR A 38 5.17 0.67 2.14
C TYR A 38 4.86 2.08 2.63
N LEU A 39 5.85 2.73 3.23
CA LEU A 39 5.88 4.18 3.41
C LEU A 39 6.59 4.81 2.20
N LEU A 40 5.93 5.76 1.56
CA LEU A 40 6.46 6.57 0.48
C LEU A 40 6.43 8.03 0.88
N ARG A 41 7.58 8.54 1.34
CA ARG A 41 7.74 9.91 1.85
C ARG A 41 6.70 10.21 2.94
N ASP A 42 5.56 10.79 2.54
CA ASP A 42 4.52 11.31 3.42
C ASP A 42 3.21 10.52 3.36
N PHE A 43 3.13 9.42 2.58
CA PHE A 43 1.92 8.62 2.44
C PHE A 43 2.22 7.12 2.44
N PHE A 44 1.18 6.30 2.62
CA PHE A 44 1.29 4.86 2.70
C PHE A 44 0.68 4.18 1.48
N VAL A 45 1.24 3.03 1.11
CA VAL A 45 0.73 2.21 0.01
C VAL A 45 0.68 0.75 0.45
N GLN A 46 -0.47 0.11 0.29
CA GLN A 46 -0.58 -1.34 0.33
C GLN A 46 -0.52 -1.92 -1.07
N VAL A 47 0.29 -2.95 -1.25
CA VAL A 47 0.52 -3.60 -2.54
C VAL A 47 0.34 -5.10 -2.39
N VAL A 48 -0.40 -5.68 -3.32
CA VAL A 48 -0.44 -7.12 -3.56
C VAL A 48 0.26 -7.38 -4.88
N PHE A 49 1.31 -8.19 -4.84
CA PHE A 49 2.04 -8.59 -6.03
C PHE A 49 1.56 -9.94 -6.54
N ARG A 50 1.73 -10.16 -7.83
CA ARG A 50 1.46 -11.44 -8.47
C ARG A 50 2.35 -12.51 -7.84
N LYS A 51 1.76 -13.68 -7.55
CA LYS A 51 2.41 -14.78 -6.81
C LYS A 51 2.99 -14.36 -5.45
N ASP A 52 2.53 -13.23 -4.90
CA ASP A 52 3.00 -12.67 -3.64
C ASP A 52 4.51 -12.35 -3.61
N ASP A 53 5.14 -12.13 -4.78
CA ASP A 53 6.56 -11.79 -4.92
C ASP A 53 6.73 -10.29 -5.26
N PRO A 54 7.41 -9.48 -4.42
CA PRO A 54 7.68 -8.07 -4.69
C PRO A 54 8.40 -7.76 -6.01
N ARG A 55 9.01 -8.75 -6.68
CA ARG A 55 9.67 -8.60 -7.99
C ARG A 55 8.70 -8.74 -9.16
N GLU A 56 7.53 -9.32 -8.94
CA GLU A 56 6.51 -9.56 -9.95
C GLU A 56 5.58 -8.34 -10.11
N GLU A 57 4.65 -8.42 -11.05
CA GLU A 57 3.67 -7.37 -11.34
C GLU A 57 2.75 -7.04 -10.15
N VAL A 58 2.27 -5.80 -10.09
CA VAL A 58 1.32 -5.36 -9.06
C VAL A 58 -0.10 -5.70 -9.49
N GLU A 59 -0.80 -6.49 -8.68
CA GLU A 59 -2.22 -6.81 -8.84
C GLU A 59 -3.08 -5.68 -8.26
N THR A 60 -2.91 -5.40 -6.97
CA THR A 60 -3.67 -4.40 -6.23
C THR A 60 -2.74 -3.37 -5.63
N LEU A 61 -3.18 -2.11 -5.66
CA LEU A 61 -2.46 -0.99 -5.07
C LEU A 61 -3.47 -0.05 -4.41
N ASP A 62 -3.42 0.01 -3.09
CA ASP A 62 -4.25 0.91 -2.27
C ASP A 62 -3.36 1.98 -1.66
N ARG A 63 -3.80 3.24 -1.70
CA ARG A 63 -3.05 4.40 -1.21
C ARG A 63 -3.78 5.04 -0.04
N PHE A 64 -3.04 5.44 0.97
CA PHE A 64 -3.55 6.12 2.16
C PHE A 64 -2.74 7.39 2.39
N SER A 65 -3.40 8.55 2.47
CA SER A 65 -2.72 9.84 2.60
C SER A 65 -2.01 10.03 3.93
N ASP A 66 -2.42 9.28 4.95
CA ASP A 66 -1.99 9.42 6.32
C ASP A 66 -2.25 8.13 7.10
N LEU A 67 -1.75 8.10 8.35
CA LEU A 67 -1.87 6.96 9.24
C LEU A 67 -3.33 6.71 9.67
N LEU A 68 -4.16 7.75 9.74
CA LEU A 68 -5.56 7.61 10.15
C LEU A 68 -6.34 6.83 9.10
N GLN A 69 -6.16 7.13 7.81
CA GLN A 69 -6.77 6.38 6.72
C GLN A 69 -6.28 4.94 6.66
N LEU A 70 -4.97 4.71 6.83
CA LEU A 70 -4.41 3.36 6.89
C LEU A 70 -5.03 2.57 8.04
N ASN A 71 -5.09 3.14 9.24
CA ASN A 71 -5.67 2.49 10.40
C ASN A 71 -7.16 2.20 10.22
N ALA A 72 -7.95 3.15 9.71
CA ALA A 72 -9.36 2.95 9.44
C ALA A 72 -9.60 1.79 8.43
N HIS A 73 -8.75 1.69 7.42
CA HIS A 73 -8.79 0.56 6.47
C HIS A 73 -8.49 -0.77 7.18
N LEU A 74 -7.41 -0.83 7.95
CA LEU A 74 -7.01 -2.04 8.68
C LEU A 74 -8.09 -2.48 9.69
N GLU A 75 -8.69 -1.55 10.42
CA GLU A 75 -9.80 -1.83 11.34
C GLU A 75 -11.03 -2.37 10.61
N LYS A 76 -11.37 -1.79 9.46
CA LYS A 76 -12.48 -2.27 8.63
C LYS A 76 -12.24 -3.70 8.17
N GLU A 77 -11.02 -4.00 7.71
CA GLU A 77 -10.69 -5.36 7.28
C GLU A 77 -10.66 -6.35 8.44
N PHE A 78 -10.18 -5.93 9.61
CA PHE A 78 -10.19 -6.73 10.82
C PHE A 78 -11.64 -7.12 11.18
N LYS A 79 -12.54 -6.14 11.26
CA LYS A 79 -13.98 -6.36 11.54
C LYS A 79 -14.71 -7.16 10.46
N ALA A 80 -14.19 -7.21 9.23
CA ALA A 80 -14.77 -8.02 8.17
C ALA A 80 -14.32 -9.49 8.23
N SER A 81 -13.26 -9.78 9.00
CA SER A 81 -12.64 -11.11 9.09
C SER A 81 -13.00 -11.85 10.38
N PHE A 82 -13.67 -11.19 11.33
CA PHE A 82 -14.13 -11.70 12.64
C PHE A 82 -15.57 -11.25 12.88
#